data_AF-T1GXF4-F1
#
_entry.id   AF-T1GXF4-F1
#
_cell.length_a   1.000
_cell.length_b   1.000
_cell.length_c   1.000
_cell.angle_alpha   90.00
_cell.angle_beta   90.00
_cell.angle_gamma   90.00
#
_symmetry.space_group_name_H-M   'P 1'
#
loop_
_entity.id
_entity.type
_entity.pdbx_description
1 polymer ?
#
loop_
_entity_poly.entity_id
_entity_poly.type
_entity_poly.pdbx_seq_one_letter_code
_entity_poly.pdbx_strand_id
1 'polypeptide(L)'
;YIVVENLRYLLYPYSPKTPVYFGHRFNAFQKEGYMSGGAGYILSQGALEVFVTKALNDEKLCRQDGRGAEDIELAKCLVNVGVQSGDSRDWTTLQGRFFPFAASSHLLMTYDKNYWFWKYQYYEPTLERQCCSDRSVAFHYIPPSELYLYDYMTYHLRPYGISEEIPTLPRKLRVDE
;
A
#
# COMPACT_ATOMS: atom_id res chain seq x y z
N TYR A 1 7.56 6.48 -6.71
CA TYR A 1 7.97 7.52 -5.75
C TYR A 1 7.37 7.20 -4.40
N ILE A 2 8.14 7.32 -3.32
CA ILE A 2 7.68 7.01 -1.94
C ILE A 2 7.98 8.21 -1.05
N VAL A 3 6.97 8.66 -0.28
CA VAL A 3 7.12 9.66 0.78
C VAL A 3 7.33 8.91 2.10
N VAL A 4 8.59 8.88 2.57
CA VAL A 4 8.99 8.04 3.71
C VAL A 4 8.37 8.52 5.02
N GLU A 5 8.14 9.83 5.18
CA GLU A 5 7.50 10.42 6.35
C GLU A 5 6.06 9.92 6.51
N ASN A 6 5.29 9.92 5.40
CA ASN A 6 3.93 9.39 5.37
C ASN A 6 3.90 7.89 5.63
N LEU A 7 4.92 7.17 5.14
CA LEU A 7 5.05 5.75 5.45
C LEU A 7 5.30 5.51 6.95
N ARG A 8 6.21 6.26 7.55
CA ARG A 8 6.49 6.16 9.00
C ARG A 8 5.24 6.48 9.81
N TYR A 9 4.46 7.45 9.38
CA TYR A 9 3.19 7.82 10.02
C TYR A 9 2.13 6.71 9.90
N LEU A 10 1.98 6.09 8.72
CA LEU A 10 1.12 4.90 8.52
C LEU A 10 1.52 3.76 9.46
N LEU A 11 2.82 3.47 9.57
CA LEU A 11 3.32 2.31 10.32
C LEU A 11 3.46 2.56 11.82
N TYR A 12 3.44 3.82 12.27
CA TYR A 12 3.63 4.19 13.68
C TYR A 12 2.80 3.39 14.69
N PRO A 13 1.49 3.13 14.47
CA PRO A 13 0.71 2.40 15.45
C PRO A 13 1.05 0.91 15.52
N TYR A 14 1.70 0.32 14.51
CA TYR A 14 1.92 -1.12 14.42
C TYR A 14 3.22 -1.56 15.10
N SER A 15 3.17 -2.73 15.75
CA SER A 15 4.39 -3.41 16.19
C SER A 15 5.04 -4.11 14.99
N PRO A 16 6.38 -4.00 14.80
CA PRO A 16 7.05 -4.76 13.75
C PRO A 16 6.94 -6.28 13.93
N LYS A 17 6.61 -6.75 15.14
CA LYS A 17 6.42 -8.17 15.46
C LYS A 17 5.05 -8.72 15.02
N THR A 18 4.05 -7.86 14.84
CA THR A 18 2.73 -8.28 14.34
C THR A 18 2.90 -8.78 12.91
N PRO A 19 2.53 -10.02 12.55
CA PRO A 19 2.62 -10.50 11.17
C PRO A 19 1.56 -9.84 10.30
N VAL A 20 1.89 -8.70 9.72
CA VAL A 20 1.01 -7.87 8.89
C VAL A 20 1.78 -7.30 7.70
N TYR A 21 1.08 -7.09 6.59
CA TYR A 21 1.62 -6.41 5.42
C TYR A 21 0.63 -5.40 4.84
N PHE A 22 1.16 -4.33 4.23
CA PHE A 22 0.39 -3.18 3.75
C PHE A 22 0.70 -2.89 2.28
N GLY A 23 -0.24 -2.28 1.56
CA GLY A 23 -0.06 -1.85 0.18
C GLY A 23 -1.39 -1.43 -0.43
N HIS A 24 -1.47 -1.38 -1.77
CA HIS A 24 -2.75 -1.17 -2.46
C HIS A 24 -3.48 -2.50 -2.61
N ARG A 25 -4.55 -2.72 -1.83
CA ARG A 25 -5.23 -4.02 -1.79
C ARG A 25 -6.23 -4.18 -2.95
N PHE A 26 -6.02 -5.22 -3.74
CA PHE A 26 -6.98 -5.71 -4.73
C PHE A 26 -7.69 -6.98 -4.22
N ASN A 27 -8.92 -7.24 -4.68
CA ASN A 27 -9.72 -8.42 -4.30
C ASN A 27 -9.80 -9.50 -5.40
N ALA A 28 -9.13 -9.31 -6.52
CA ALA A 28 -9.09 -10.32 -7.58
C ALA A 28 -8.16 -11.49 -7.20
N PHE A 29 -8.47 -12.70 -7.66
CA PHE A 29 -7.62 -13.90 -7.60
C PHE A 29 -7.26 -14.47 -6.21
N GLN A 30 -7.48 -13.73 -5.12
CA GLN A 30 -7.30 -14.19 -3.74
C GLN A 30 -8.42 -13.63 -2.87
N LYS A 31 -9.06 -14.49 -2.06
CA LYS A 31 -10.22 -14.13 -1.23
C LYS A 31 -9.89 -13.03 -0.21
N GLU A 32 -8.75 -13.16 0.44
CA GLU A 32 -8.22 -12.15 1.37
C GLU A 32 -7.56 -10.97 0.63
N GLY A 33 -7.70 -10.89 -0.69
CA GLY A 33 -7.03 -9.92 -1.53
C GLY A 33 -5.51 -10.10 -1.59
N TYR A 34 -4.88 -9.23 -2.38
CA TYR A 34 -3.43 -9.13 -2.53
C TYR A 34 -3.02 -7.66 -2.64
N MET A 35 -1.78 -7.33 -2.28
CA MET A 35 -1.26 -5.98 -2.43
C MET A 35 -0.61 -5.83 -3.81
N SER A 36 -0.99 -4.81 -4.58
CA SER A 36 -0.42 -4.56 -5.90
C SER A 36 1.11 -4.45 -5.86
N GLY A 37 1.80 -5.26 -6.67
CA GLY A 37 3.26 -5.18 -6.80
C GLY A 37 3.73 -3.82 -7.34
N GLY A 38 2.98 -3.23 -8.26
CA GLY A 38 3.30 -1.90 -8.82
C GLY A 38 3.22 -0.79 -7.78
N ALA A 39 2.17 -0.77 -6.96
CA ALA A 39 2.05 0.24 -5.90
C ALA A 39 3.15 0.13 -4.83
N GLY A 40 3.82 -1.02 -4.76
CA GLY A 40 4.67 -1.42 -3.66
C GLY A 40 3.85 -1.92 -2.48
N TYR A 41 4.47 -2.79 -1.69
CA TYR A 41 3.91 -3.31 -0.45
C TYR A 41 5.00 -3.47 0.60
N ILE A 42 4.60 -3.60 1.86
CA ILE A 42 5.49 -3.58 3.01
C ILE A 42 5.13 -4.72 3.93
N LEU A 43 6.10 -5.58 4.22
CA LEU A 43 5.98 -6.63 5.21
C LEU A 43 6.56 -6.15 6.53
N SER A 44 5.85 -6.41 7.63
CA SER A 44 6.46 -6.29 8.95
C SER A 44 7.59 -7.31 9.13
N GLN A 45 8.43 -7.10 10.15
CA GLN A 45 9.47 -8.06 10.51
C GLN A 45 8.86 -9.45 10.79
N GLY A 46 7.77 -9.50 11.56
CA GLY A 46 7.07 -10.75 11.87
C GLY A 46 6.50 -11.43 10.62
N ALA A 47 5.97 -10.65 9.66
CA ALA A 47 5.45 -11.19 8.40
C ALA A 47 6.56 -11.81 7.55
N LEU A 48 7.70 -11.10 7.41
CA LEU A 48 8.85 -11.60 6.66
C LEU A 48 9.45 -12.86 7.31
N GLU A 49 9.55 -12.88 8.64
CA GLU A 49 10.07 -14.02 9.38
C GLU A 49 9.25 -15.28 9.14
N VAL A 50 7.92 -15.22 9.32
CA VAL A 50 7.07 -16.40 9.11
C VAL A 50 6.98 -16.79 7.63
N PHE A 51 7.01 -15.82 6.71
CA PHE A 51 7.07 -16.09 5.28
C PHE A 51 8.30 -16.93 4.91
N VAL A 52 9.49 -16.48 5.30
CA VAL A 52 10.75 -17.14 4.94
C VAL A 52 10.92 -18.48 5.67
N THR A 53 10.60 -18.52 6.97
CA THR A 53 10.89 -19.70 7.81
C THR A 53 9.82 -20.79 7.73
N LYS A 54 8.58 -20.44 7.36
CA LYS A 54 7.45 -21.39 7.34
C LYS A 54 6.82 -21.59 5.95
N ALA A 55 6.70 -20.55 5.13
CA ALA A 55 5.95 -20.62 3.88
C ALA A 55 6.82 -20.93 2.66
N LEU A 56 7.88 -20.14 2.45
CA LEU A 56 8.56 -20.01 1.16
C LEU A 56 9.11 -21.34 0.61
N ASN A 57 9.57 -22.24 1.48
CA ASN A 57 10.15 -23.53 1.09
C ASN A 57 9.17 -24.71 1.19
N ASP A 58 7.90 -24.47 1.51
CA ASP A 58 6.87 -25.51 1.59
C ASP A 58 5.96 -25.43 0.35
N GLU A 59 6.04 -26.43 -0.53
CA GLU A 59 5.25 -26.53 -1.76
C GLU A 59 3.73 -26.59 -1.54
N LYS A 60 3.29 -26.92 -0.32
CA LYS A 60 1.86 -26.94 0.06
C LYS A 60 1.36 -25.55 0.43
N LEU A 61 2.25 -24.67 0.88
CA LEU A 61 1.92 -23.30 1.31
C LEU A 61 2.23 -22.28 0.22
N CYS A 62 3.28 -22.52 -0.57
CA CYS A 62 3.78 -21.62 -1.58
C CYS A 62 4.06 -22.35 -2.89
N ARG A 63 3.67 -21.72 -3.99
CA ARG A 63 3.98 -22.22 -5.34
C ARG A 63 5.48 -22.12 -5.64
N GLN A 64 6.06 -23.18 -6.18
CA GLN A 64 7.52 -23.30 -6.39
C GLN A 64 7.97 -23.32 -7.87
N ASP A 65 7.04 -23.38 -8.82
CA ASP A 65 7.36 -23.56 -10.25
C ASP A 65 7.74 -22.25 -10.97
N GLY A 66 7.88 -21.14 -10.23
CA GLY A 66 8.24 -19.82 -10.76
C GLY A 66 7.19 -19.19 -11.69
N ARG A 67 5.99 -19.77 -11.79
CA ARG A 67 4.90 -19.26 -12.63
C ARG A 67 3.88 -18.51 -11.76
N GLY A 68 3.20 -17.54 -12.34
CA GLY A 68 2.20 -16.72 -11.65
C GLY A 68 2.63 -15.26 -11.51
N ALA A 69 1.71 -14.42 -11.05
CA ALA A 69 2.03 -13.04 -10.71
C ALA A 69 2.59 -13.01 -9.29
N GLU A 70 3.76 -12.41 -9.11
CA GLU A 70 4.51 -12.39 -7.85
C GLU A 70 3.66 -11.89 -6.67
N ASP A 71 2.95 -10.79 -6.86
CA ASP A 71 2.13 -10.17 -5.82
C ASP A 71 0.94 -11.03 -5.38
N ILE A 72 0.30 -11.73 -6.32
CA ILE A 72 -0.78 -12.68 -6.06
C ILE A 72 -0.24 -13.92 -5.34
N GLU A 73 0.88 -14.49 -5.79
CA GLU A 73 1.45 -15.70 -5.18
C GLU A 73 2.02 -15.40 -3.78
N LEU A 74 2.64 -14.23 -3.59
CA LEU A 74 3.06 -13.75 -2.27
C LEU A 74 1.87 -13.65 -1.31
N ALA A 75 0.76 -13.04 -1.73
CA ALA A 75 -0.43 -12.95 -0.88
C ALA A 75 -0.99 -14.32 -0.48
N LYS A 76 -0.98 -15.31 -1.39
CA LYS A 76 -1.37 -16.70 -1.06
C LYS A 76 -0.47 -17.30 0.00
N CYS A 77 0.85 -17.19 -0.17
CA CYS A 77 1.84 -17.63 0.80
C CYS A 77 1.62 -17.02 2.19
N LEU A 78 1.46 -15.70 2.24
CA LEU A 78 1.31 -14.94 3.49
C LEU A 78 0.03 -15.35 4.24
N VAL A 79 -1.09 -15.47 3.53
CA VAL A 79 -2.36 -15.92 4.12
C VAL A 79 -2.24 -17.34 4.70
N ASN A 80 -1.54 -18.25 4.01
CA ASN A 80 -1.35 -19.63 4.46
C ASN A 80 -0.54 -19.76 5.77
N VAL A 81 0.25 -18.73 6.12
CA VAL A 81 0.99 -18.67 7.41
C VAL A 81 0.44 -17.63 8.37
N GLY A 82 -0.79 -17.16 8.15
CA GLY A 82 -1.52 -16.30 9.08
C GLY A 82 -1.05 -14.85 9.11
N VAL A 83 -0.35 -14.37 8.08
CA VAL A 83 -0.01 -12.95 7.95
C VAL A 83 -1.25 -12.17 7.51
N GLN A 84 -1.54 -11.10 8.23
CA GLN A 84 -2.74 -10.28 8.02
C GLN A 84 -2.53 -9.24 6.93
N SER A 85 -3.54 -9.05 6.08
CA SER A 85 -3.61 -7.93 5.14
C SER A 85 -4.05 -6.65 5.87
N GLY A 86 -3.10 -5.78 6.18
CA GLY A 86 -3.35 -4.52 6.89
C GLY A 86 -4.04 -3.48 6.01
N ASP A 87 -4.94 -2.69 6.62
CA ASP A 87 -5.59 -1.56 5.94
C ASP A 87 -4.64 -0.37 5.85
N SER A 88 -4.26 -0.01 4.63
CA SER A 88 -3.33 1.08 4.35
C SER A 88 -4.03 2.41 4.08
N ARG A 89 -5.37 2.46 4.10
CA ARG A 89 -6.12 3.71 3.88
C ARG A 89 -5.90 4.69 5.03
N ASP A 90 -6.01 5.97 4.75
CA ASP A 90 -6.00 7.00 5.79
C ASP A 90 -7.16 6.74 6.75
N TRP A 91 -6.87 6.64 8.06
CA TRP A 91 -7.91 6.32 9.04
C TRP A 91 -8.90 7.47 9.27
N THR A 92 -8.58 8.70 8.85
CA THR A 92 -9.47 9.86 8.96
C THR A 92 -10.36 10.03 7.75
N THR A 93 -9.83 9.79 6.54
CA THR A 93 -10.56 10.05 5.28
C THR A 93 -10.96 8.79 4.53
N LEU A 94 -10.44 7.62 4.92
CA LEU A 94 -10.56 6.33 4.22
C LEU A 94 -10.01 6.33 2.78
N GLN A 95 -9.21 7.33 2.42
CA GLN A 95 -8.59 7.42 1.11
C GLN A 95 -7.35 6.52 1.00
N GLY A 96 -7.01 6.11 -0.22
CA GLY A 96 -5.82 5.31 -0.48
C GLY A 96 -4.52 6.04 -0.10
N ARG A 97 -3.49 5.26 0.23
CA ARG A 97 -2.11 5.77 0.40
C ARG A 97 -1.10 5.11 -0.53
N PHE A 98 -1.42 3.95 -1.11
CA PHE A 98 -0.60 3.28 -2.11
C PHE A 98 -1.33 3.26 -3.44
N PHE A 99 -0.62 3.60 -4.52
CA PHE A 99 -1.22 3.82 -5.82
C PHE A 99 -0.47 3.05 -6.92
N PRO A 100 -1.15 2.17 -7.67
CA PRO A 100 -0.52 1.36 -8.72
C PRO A 100 -0.22 2.13 -10.02
N PHE A 101 -0.50 3.44 -10.04
CA PHE A 101 -0.26 4.34 -11.17
C PHE A 101 0.29 5.69 -10.67
N ALA A 102 0.68 6.54 -11.62
CA ALA A 102 1.14 7.90 -11.32
C ALA A 102 0.04 8.73 -10.66
N ALA A 103 0.41 9.74 -9.87
CA ALA A 103 -0.57 10.58 -9.16
C ALA A 103 -1.55 11.26 -10.13
N SER A 104 -1.06 11.69 -11.30
CA SER A 104 -1.89 12.30 -12.35
C SER A 104 -3.05 11.40 -12.77
N SER A 105 -2.85 10.09 -12.91
CA SER A 105 -3.90 9.16 -13.30
C SER A 105 -5.01 9.01 -12.25
N HIS A 106 -4.65 9.12 -10.97
CA HIS A 106 -5.60 9.05 -9.86
C HIS A 106 -6.33 10.39 -9.66
N LEU A 107 -5.60 11.50 -9.69
CA LEU A 107 -6.16 12.85 -9.52
C LEU A 107 -7.10 13.26 -10.66
N LEU A 108 -6.73 12.91 -11.90
CA LEU A 108 -7.52 13.22 -13.09
C LEU A 108 -8.52 12.11 -13.43
N MET A 109 -8.51 10.98 -12.71
CA MET A 109 -9.36 9.82 -12.95
C MET A 109 -9.35 9.39 -14.43
N THR A 110 -8.17 9.28 -15.03
CA THR A 110 -8.00 9.13 -16.48
C THR A 110 -8.42 7.76 -17.03
N TYR A 111 -8.69 6.79 -16.15
CA TYR A 111 -9.06 5.43 -16.55
C TYR A 111 -10.58 5.26 -16.59
N ASP A 112 -11.07 4.68 -17.69
CA ASP A 112 -12.47 4.31 -17.87
C ASP A 112 -12.99 3.45 -16.71
N LYS A 113 -14.24 3.63 -16.29
CA LYS A 113 -14.84 2.90 -15.16
C LYS A 113 -14.88 1.37 -15.38
N ASN A 114 -14.81 0.90 -16.63
CA ASN A 114 -14.75 -0.53 -16.95
C ASN A 114 -13.33 -1.11 -16.91
N TYR A 115 -12.31 -0.26 -16.70
CA TYR A 115 -10.92 -0.69 -16.58
C TYR A 115 -10.75 -1.64 -15.39
N TRP A 116 -9.85 -2.63 -15.55
CA TRP A 116 -9.64 -3.69 -14.57
C TRP A 116 -9.35 -3.16 -13.16
N PHE A 117 -8.68 -2.01 -13.08
CA PHE A 117 -8.32 -1.35 -11.82
C PHE A 117 -9.54 -1.15 -10.91
N TRP A 118 -10.65 -0.67 -11.48
CA TRP A 118 -11.87 -0.41 -10.73
C TRP A 118 -12.57 -1.70 -10.32
N LYS A 119 -12.51 -2.73 -11.17
CA LYS A 119 -13.10 -4.04 -10.89
C LYS A 119 -12.38 -4.81 -9.80
N TYR A 120 -11.08 -4.56 -9.63
CA TYR A 120 -10.24 -5.30 -8.69
C TYR A 120 -10.09 -4.58 -7.34
N GLN A 121 -10.71 -3.42 -7.14
CA GLN A 121 -10.61 -2.69 -5.87
C GLN A 121 -11.14 -3.54 -4.72
N TYR A 122 -10.33 -3.69 -3.66
CA TYR A 122 -10.79 -4.35 -2.44
C TYR A 122 -11.71 -3.45 -1.61
N TYR A 123 -11.38 -2.17 -1.55
CA TYR A 123 -12.17 -1.17 -0.85
C TYR A 123 -13.02 -0.40 -1.86
N GLU A 124 -14.27 -0.13 -1.51
CA GLU A 124 -15.12 0.74 -2.32
C GLU A 124 -14.43 2.09 -2.55
N PRO A 125 -14.32 2.56 -3.82
CA PRO A 125 -13.77 3.86 -4.09
C PRO A 125 -14.55 4.93 -3.34
N THR A 126 -13.85 5.84 -2.65
CA THR A 126 -14.44 7.07 -2.16
C THR A 126 -14.95 7.86 -3.37
N LEU A 127 -16.27 7.87 -3.56
CA LEU A 127 -16.92 8.61 -4.63
C LEU A 127 -16.54 10.10 -4.53
N GLU A 128 -16.30 10.73 -5.69
CA GLU A 128 -16.04 12.17 -5.89
C GLU A 128 -14.62 12.68 -5.55
N ARG A 129 -13.69 12.63 -6.53
CA ARG A 129 -12.38 13.35 -6.59
C ARG A 129 -11.43 13.15 -5.40
N GLN A 130 -11.81 12.38 -4.42
CA GLN A 130 -11.08 12.10 -3.20
C GLN A 130 -10.31 10.79 -3.34
N CYS A 131 -9.56 10.62 -4.43
CA CYS A 131 -8.77 9.40 -4.67
C CYS A 131 -7.71 9.16 -3.59
N CYS A 132 -7.18 10.26 -3.05
CA CYS A 132 -5.84 10.26 -2.55
C CYS A 132 -5.77 11.00 -1.22
N SER A 133 -5.23 10.32 -0.22
CA SER A 133 -4.92 10.95 1.07
C SER A 133 -3.89 12.04 0.87
N ASP A 134 -4.02 13.15 1.60
CA ASP A 134 -2.94 14.15 1.72
C ASP A 134 -1.66 13.55 2.33
N ARG A 135 -1.79 12.37 2.95
CA ARG A 135 -0.69 11.54 3.48
C ARG A 135 -0.45 10.29 2.63
N SER A 136 -0.54 10.45 1.31
CA SER A 136 -0.19 9.40 0.34
C SER A 136 1.25 8.93 0.53
N VAL A 137 1.46 7.62 0.44
CA VAL A 137 2.75 6.96 0.68
C VAL A 137 3.49 6.68 -0.63
N ALA A 138 2.84 6.09 -1.63
CA ALA A 138 3.53 5.59 -2.81
C ALA A 138 2.73 5.77 -4.10
N PHE A 139 3.42 6.16 -5.17
CA PHE A 139 2.91 6.23 -6.54
C PHE A 139 3.84 5.47 -7.50
N HIS A 140 3.25 4.68 -8.40
CA HIS A 140 3.98 3.87 -9.38
C HIS A 140 4.16 4.60 -10.72
N TYR A 141 4.94 4.02 -11.64
CA TYR A 141 5.21 4.53 -12.99
C TYR A 141 5.74 5.98 -13.05
N ILE A 142 6.53 6.39 -12.05
CA ILE A 142 7.12 7.73 -12.02
C ILE A 142 8.45 7.73 -12.80
N PRO A 143 8.55 8.44 -13.93
CA PRO A 143 9.80 8.52 -14.69
C PRO A 143 10.86 9.34 -13.95
N PRO A 144 12.16 9.20 -14.30
CA PRO A 144 13.24 9.90 -13.60
C PRO A 144 13.07 11.41 -13.48
N SER A 145 12.57 12.09 -14.53
CA SER A 145 12.31 13.55 -14.48
C SER A 145 11.20 13.91 -13.48
N GLU A 146 10.17 13.09 -13.37
CA GLU A 146 9.10 13.32 -12.40
C GLU A 146 9.53 12.99 -10.97
N LEU A 147 10.52 12.12 -10.75
CA LEU A 147 11.06 11.92 -9.40
C LEU A 147 11.59 13.23 -8.81
N TYR A 148 12.35 14.02 -9.58
CA TYR A 148 12.84 15.33 -9.16
C TYR A 148 11.71 16.35 -9.01
N LEU A 149 10.70 16.29 -9.87
CA LEU A 149 9.53 17.16 -9.75
C LEU A 149 8.74 16.86 -8.47
N TYR A 150 8.50 15.59 -8.16
CA TYR A 150 7.82 15.18 -6.93
C TYR A 150 8.65 15.59 -5.71
N ASP A 151 9.96 15.39 -5.72
CA ASP A 151 10.85 15.84 -4.64
C ASP A 151 10.76 17.36 -4.43
N TYR A 152 10.86 18.14 -5.52
CA TYR A 152 10.70 19.58 -5.49
C TYR A 152 9.35 20.01 -4.91
N MET A 153 8.25 19.44 -5.41
CA MET A 153 6.89 19.79 -4.98
C MET A 153 6.61 19.38 -3.53
N THR A 154 7.16 18.25 -3.06
CA THR A 154 6.94 17.75 -1.70
C THR A 154 7.86 18.45 -0.69
N TYR A 155 9.13 18.66 -1.00
CA TYR A 155 10.13 19.06 0.00
C TYR A 155 10.66 20.50 -0.13
N HIS A 156 10.56 21.13 -1.30
CA HIS A 156 11.22 22.41 -1.56
C HIS A 156 10.24 23.55 -1.85
N LEU A 157 9.17 23.28 -2.60
CA LEU A 157 8.18 24.30 -2.93
C LEU A 157 7.31 24.60 -1.70
N ARG A 158 7.35 25.85 -1.23
CA ARG A 158 6.55 26.33 -0.09
C ARG A 158 5.83 27.61 -0.48
N PRO A 159 4.53 27.54 -0.81
CA PRO A 159 3.73 28.73 -1.03
C PRO A 159 3.70 29.59 0.23
N TYR A 160 3.88 30.91 0.08
CA TYR A 160 3.84 31.83 1.20
C TYR A 160 2.46 31.79 1.90
N GLY A 161 2.46 31.67 3.23
CA GLY A 161 1.25 31.68 4.05
C GLY A 161 0.52 30.34 4.18
N ILE A 162 1.03 29.26 3.58
CA ILE A 162 0.50 27.90 3.77
C ILE A 162 1.42 27.14 4.73
N SER A 163 0.88 26.69 5.87
CA SER A 163 1.56 25.83 6.84
C SER A 163 0.80 24.52 7.01
N GLU A 164 1.51 23.40 7.05
CA GLU A 164 0.90 22.10 7.35
C GLU A 164 0.71 21.94 8.87
N GLU A 165 -0.49 21.51 9.27
CA GLU A 165 -0.70 21.02 10.63
C GLU A 165 -0.14 19.61 10.76
N ILE A 166 0.82 19.43 11.68
CA ILE A 166 1.36 18.11 11.99
C ILE A 166 0.27 17.32 12.71
N PRO A 167 -0.17 16.17 12.16
CA PRO A 167 -1.19 15.38 12.81
C PRO A 167 -0.69 14.76 14.11
N THR A 168 -1.62 14.50 15.02
CA THR A 168 -1.34 13.73 16.23
C THR A 168 -1.02 12.28 15.89
N LEU A 169 -0.06 11.70 16.62
CA LEU A 169 0.32 10.30 16.43
C LEU A 169 -0.80 9.39 16.96
N PRO A 170 -1.21 8.35 16.20
CA PRO A 170 -2.24 7.42 16.66
C PRO A 170 -1.72 6.57 17.84
N ARG A 171 -2.64 5.98 18.61
CA ARG A 171 -2.26 5.04 19.67
C ARG A 171 -1.55 3.81 19.07
N LYS A 172 -0.50 3.32 19.74
CA LYS A 172 0.12 2.03 19.39
C LYS A 172 -0.82 0.86 19.68
N LEU A 173 -0.93 -0.04 18.71
CA LEU A 173 -1.65 -1.30 18.77
C LEU A 173 -0.80 -2.34 19.50
N ARG A 174 -1.47 -3.34 20.09
CA ARG A 174 -0.80 -4.52 20.64
C ARG A 174 -0.47 -5.51 19.51
N VAL A 175 0.30 -6.56 19.81
CA VAL A 175 0.74 -7.54 18.79
C VAL A 175 -0.42 -8.41 18.31
N ASP A 176 -1.42 -8.57 19.17
CA ASP A 176 -2.63 -9.38 19.04
C ASP A 176 -3.90 -8.56 18.75
N GLU A 177 -3.76 -7.24 18.65
CA GLU A 177 -4.82 -6.29 18.29
C GLU A 177 -4.83 -6.05 16.77
#